data_AF-A0A8C8YSK7-F1
#
_entry.id   AF-A0A8C8YSK7-F1
#
_cell.length_a   1.000
_cell.length_b   1.000
_cell.length_c   1.000
_cell.angle_alpha   90.00
_cell.angle_beta   90.00
_cell.angle_gamma   90.00
#
_symmetry.space_group_name_H-M   'P 1'
#
loop_
_entity.id
_entity.type
_entity.pdbx_description
1 polymer ?
#
loop_
_entity_poly.entity_id
_entity_poly.type
_entity_poly.pdbx_seq_one_letter_code
_entity_poly.pdbx_strand_id
1 'polypeptide(L)'
;MSVVLPNRSQTGWPQGVSQFDNKYIKQIKPLTLECTINLHPLTSYTFGTKEPLYEKDSSVVAIFQCMREEFDKIGMRSTIEGVLIVHEHRLPHLLSRFNFIYN
;
A
#
# COMPACT_ATOMS: atom_id res chain seq x y z
N MET A 1 -17.55 -82.44 -8.71
CA MET A 1 -16.82 -81.68 -9.74
C MET A 1 -16.28 -80.42 -9.09
N SER A 2 -14.96 -80.34 -8.96
CA SER A 2 -14.19 -79.23 -8.40
C SER A 2 -14.07 -78.11 -9.44
N VAL A 3 -14.27 -76.86 -9.03
CA VAL A 3 -13.81 -75.68 -9.79
C VAL A 3 -13.09 -74.73 -8.84
N VAL A 4 -11.77 -74.78 -8.92
CA VAL A 4 -10.84 -73.80 -8.33
C VAL A 4 -10.97 -72.50 -9.13
N LEU A 5 -11.16 -71.37 -8.46
CA LEU A 5 -11.07 -70.05 -9.08
C LEU A 5 -9.60 -69.64 -9.23
N PRO A 6 -9.19 -69.08 -10.39
CA PRO A 6 -7.79 -68.82 -10.68
C PRO A 6 -7.25 -67.63 -9.88
N ASN A 7 -6.05 -67.84 -9.34
CA ASN A 7 -5.16 -66.80 -8.80
C ASN A 7 -4.88 -65.75 -9.90
N ARG A 8 -5.45 -64.56 -9.78
CA ARG A 8 -5.16 -63.45 -10.69
C ARG A 8 -4.05 -62.60 -10.09
N SER A 9 -2.84 -62.86 -10.57
CA SER A 9 -1.64 -62.05 -10.36
C SER A 9 -1.93 -60.58 -10.62
N GLN A 10 -1.42 -59.73 -9.71
CA GLN A 10 -1.26 -58.31 -9.93
C GLN A 10 -0.46 -58.09 -11.22
N THR A 11 -1.05 -57.40 -12.19
CA THR A 11 -0.32 -56.58 -13.16
C THR A 11 -1.23 -55.43 -13.56
N GLY A 12 -1.32 -54.43 -12.68
CA GLY A 12 -1.88 -53.13 -13.02
C GLY A 12 -0.89 -52.33 -13.86
N TRP A 13 -1.41 -51.40 -14.66
CA TRP A 13 -0.63 -50.40 -15.37
C TRP A 13 0.24 -49.60 -14.38
N PRO A 14 1.47 -49.20 -14.74
CA PRO A 14 2.33 -48.46 -13.83
C PRO A 14 1.65 -47.13 -13.51
N GLN A 15 1.20 -46.97 -12.27
CA GLN A 15 0.82 -45.70 -11.71
C GLN A 15 2.13 -44.95 -11.48
N GLY A 16 2.62 -44.32 -12.55
CA GLY A 16 3.65 -43.30 -12.44
C GLY A 16 3.08 -42.20 -11.57
N VAL A 17 3.43 -42.24 -10.27
CA VAL A 17 3.26 -41.12 -9.35
C VAL A 17 4.23 -40.05 -9.83
N SER A 18 3.82 -39.30 -10.85
CA SER A 18 4.34 -37.97 -11.02
C SER A 18 3.73 -37.16 -9.88
N GLN A 19 4.52 -36.98 -8.84
CA GLN A 19 4.25 -36.03 -7.76
C GLN A 19 4.40 -34.62 -8.35
N PHE A 20 3.54 -34.26 -9.31
CA PHE A 20 3.32 -32.87 -9.67
C PHE A 20 2.49 -32.27 -8.55
N ASP A 21 3.20 -31.88 -7.49
CA ASP A 21 2.75 -30.91 -6.49
C ASP A 21 2.50 -29.58 -7.23
N ASN A 22 1.40 -29.51 -7.99
CA ASN A 22 0.81 -28.25 -8.40
C ASN A 22 0.16 -27.63 -7.16
N LYS A 23 1.01 -27.18 -6.23
CA LYS A 23 0.64 -26.27 -5.15
C LYS A 23 0.21 -24.99 -5.84
N TYR A 24 -1.09 -24.84 -6.05
CA TYR A 24 -1.72 -23.64 -6.56
C TYR A 24 -1.01 -22.42 -5.97
N ILE A 25 -0.36 -21.64 -6.85
CA ILE A 25 0.30 -20.40 -6.48
C ILE A 25 -0.75 -19.58 -5.73
N LYS A 26 -0.51 -19.32 -4.43
CA LYS A 26 -1.41 -18.53 -3.61
C LYS A 26 -1.59 -17.18 -4.29
N GLN A 27 -2.80 -16.94 -4.78
CA GLN A 27 -3.17 -15.68 -5.40
C GLN A 27 -2.80 -14.54 -4.45
N ILE A 28 -2.07 -13.55 -4.97
CA ILE A 28 -1.69 -12.36 -4.20
C ILE A 28 -3.00 -11.72 -3.70
N LYS A 29 -3.11 -11.52 -2.39
CA LYS A 29 -4.27 -10.87 -1.78
C LYS A 29 -4.51 -9.52 -2.45
N PRO A 30 -5.76 -9.16 -2.79
CA PRO A 30 -6.05 -7.85 -3.35
C PRO A 30 -5.66 -6.76 -2.34
N LEU A 31 -5.04 -5.68 -2.84
CA LEU A 31 -4.56 -4.52 -2.05
C LEU A 31 -5.68 -3.83 -1.26
N THR A 32 -6.94 -4.07 -1.63
CA THR A 32 -8.13 -3.57 -0.92
C THR A 32 -8.32 -4.20 0.46
N LEU A 33 -7.70 -5.34 0.72
CA LEU A 33 -7.79 -6.05 2.01
C LEU A 33 -6.54 -5.86 2.88
N GLU A 34 -5.38 -5.63 2.26
CA GLU A 34 -4.10 -5.48 2.95
C GLU A 34 -3.18 -4.59 2.11
N CYS A 35 -2.85 -3.40 2.63
CA CYS A 35 -1.92 -2.48 2.00
C CYS A 35 -0.62 -2.44 2.81
N THR A 36 0.40 -3.12 2.31
CA THR A 36 1.73 -3.14 2.92
C THR A 36 2.54 -1.93 2.45
N ILE A 37 2.92 -1.06 3.39
CA ILE A 37 3.73 0.14 3.12
C ILE A 37 5.10 -0.04 3.76
N ASN A 38 6.15 0.20 2.99
CA ASN A 38 7.52 0.16 3.49
C ASN A 38 7.85 1.49 4.18
N LEU A 39 8.38 1.39 5.40
CA LEU A 39 8.84 2.54 6.17
C LEU A 39 10.37 2.54 6.24
N HIS A 40 10.96 3.73 6.19
CA HIS A 40 12.40 3.93 6.37
C HIS A 40 12.69 4.69 7.67
N PRO A 41 13.88 4.51 8.26
CA PRO A 41 14.27 5.22 9.47
C PRO A 41 14.19 6.73 9.30
N LEU A 42 13.79 7.45 10.35
CA LEU A 42 13.83 8.93 10.39
C LEU A 42 15.23 9.47 10.02
N THR A 43 16.29 8.76 10.42
CA THR A 43 17.69 9.12 10.15
C THR A 43 18.08 9.05 8.68
N SER A 44 17.28 8.43 7.82
CA SER A 44 17.52 8.36 6.36
C SER A 44 17.05 9.62 5.63
N TYR A 45 16.36 10.54 6.32
CA TYR A 45 15.88 11.80 5.78
C TYR A 45 16.65 12.98 6.37
N THR A 46 16.97 13.95 5.53
CA THR A 46 17.68 15.17 5.96
C THR A 46 16.69 16.33 6.09
N PHE A 47 16.70 16.99 7.24
CA PHE A 47 15.90 18.18 7.51
C PHE A 47 16.70 19.43 7.16
N GLY A 48 16.40 20.01 6.00
CA GLY A 48 16.94 21.30 5.59
C GLY A 48 16.00 22.46 5.95
N THR A 49 16.52 23.68 5.82
CA THR A 49 15.73 24.91 5.88
C THR A 49 15.58 25.48 4.47
N LYS A 50 14.35 25.86 4.11
CA LYS A 50 14.03 26.61 2.90
C LYS A 50 13.59 28.03 3.29
N GLU A 51 13.54 28.96 2.34
CA GLU A 51 12.90 30.26 2.54
C GLU A 51 11.49 30.12 3.13
N PRO A 52 11.09 30.98 4.07
CA PRO A 52 9.75 30.96 4.64
C PRO A 52 8.69 31.10 3.54
N LEU A 53 7.76 30.16 3.51
CA LEU A 53 6.56 30.27 2.69
C LEU A 53 5.47 30.94 3.53
N TYR A 54 5.06 32.14 3.14
CA TYR A 54 3.97 32.83 3.79
C TYR A 54 2.63 32.31 3.30
N GLU A 55 1.68 32.18 4.22
CA GLU A 55 0.30 31.87 3.89
C GLU A 55 -0.32 33.03 3.11
N LYS A 56 -1.18 32.70 2.15
CA LYS A 56 -1.77 33.65 1.22
C LYS A 56 -2.68 34.68 1.91
N ASP A 57 -3.35 34.24 2.97
CA ASP A 57 -4.32 35.05 3.71
C ASP A 57 -3.84 35.30 5.13
N SER A 58 -3.75 36.56 5.52
CA SER A 58 -3.19 36.99 6.81
C SER A 58 -4.16 36.86 7.99
N SER A 59 -5.42 36.51 7.74
CA SER A 59 -6.44 36.35 8.77
C SER A 59 -7.55 35.40 8.35
N VAL A 60 -8.25 34.85 9.36
CA VAL A 60 -9.44 34.00 9.16
C VAL A 60 -10.54 34.71 8.37
N VAL A 61 -10.72 36.02 8.58
CA VAL A 61 -11.71 36.83 7.84
C VAL A 61 -11.37 36.90 6.35
N ALA A 62 -10.09 37.12 6.03
CA ALA A 62 -9.63 37.14 4.65
C ALA A 62 -9.78 35.77 3.97
N ILE A 63 -9.49 34.67 4.68
CA ILE A 63 -9.69 33.30 4.18
C ILE A 63 -11.15 33.10 3.77
N PHE A 64 -12.12 33.44 4.64
CA PHE A 64 -13.54 33.25 4.31
C PHE A 64 -14.00 34.10 3.14
N GLN A 65 -13.46 35.31 3.00
CA GLN A 65 -13.77 36.19 1.87
C GLN A 65 -13.23 35.60 0.56
N CYS A 66 -11.97 35.17 0.57
CA CYS A 66 -11.33 34.48 -0.55
C CYS A 66 -12.08 33.20 -0.94
N MET A 67 -12.51 32.40 0.04
CA MET A 67 -13.31 31.18 -0.19
C MET A 67 -14.63 31.46 -0.91
N ARG A 68 -15.34 32.54 -0.55
CA ARG A 68 -16.58 32.95 -1.25
C ARG A 68 -16.30 33.37 -2.69
N GLU A 69 -15.30 34.22 -2.89
CA GLU A 69 -14.93 34.72 -4.21
C GLU A 69 -14.42 33.62 -5.15
N GLU A 70 -13.67 32.65 -4.62
CA GLU A 70 -13.25 31.45 -5.37
C GLU A 70 -14.45 30.57 -5.71
N PHE A 71 -15.42 30.44 -4.80
CA PHE A 71 -16.62 29.65 -5.06
C PHE A 71 -17.45 30.22 -6.21
N ASP A 72 -17.65 31.53 -6.24
CA ASP A 72 -18.43 32.18 -7.30
C ASP A 72 -17.75 32.08 -8.68
N LYS A 73 -16.42 32.01 -8.73
CA LYS A 73 -15.63 31.96 -9.97
C LYS A 73 -15.41 30.55 -10.50
N ILE A 74 -15.09 29.61 -9.61
CA ILE A 74 -14.54 28.29 -9.96
C ILE A 74 -15.36 27.14 -9.35
N GLY A 75 -16.32 27.43 -8.47
CA GLY A 75 -17.14 26.44 -7.78
C GLY A 75 -16.46 25.85 -6.55
N MET A 76 -16.78 24.60 -6.24
CA MET A 76 -16.35 23.97 -5.00
C MET A 76 -14.81 23.81 -4.93
N ARG A 77 -14.22 24.39 -3.87
CA ARG A 77 -12.78 24.28 -3.60
C ARG A 77 -12.39 22.82 -3.33
N SER A 78 -11.29 22.39 -3.95
CA SER A 78 -10.69 21.07 -3.74
C SER A 78 -9.26 21.22 -3.24
N THR A 79 -8.92 20.58 -2.13
CA THR A 79 -7.59 20.60 -1.52
C THR A 79 -7.06 19.18 -1.35
N ILE A 80 -5.75 19.00 -1.55
CA ILE A 80 -5.07 17.71 -1.39
C ILE A 80 -4.02 17.86 -0.29
N GLU A 81 -4.04 16.93 0.66
CA GLU A 81 -3.04 16.84 1.72
C GLU A 81 -2.29 15.52 1.61
N GLY A 82 -0.97 15.58 1.81
CA GLY A 82 -0.11 14.40 1.83
C GLY A 82 0.19 13.97 3.25
N VAL A 83 0.23 12.65 3.48
CA VAL A 83 0.63 12.06 4.77
C VAL A 83 1.97 11.36 4.55
N LEU A 84 3.00 11.78 5.29
CA LEU A 84 4.32 11.17 5.23
C LEU A 84 4.61 10.41 6.53
N ILE A 85 4.97 9.12 6.38
CA ILE A 85 5.21 8.20 7.50
C ILE A 85 6.66 7.72 7.45
N VAL A 86 7.33 7.77 8.59
CA VAL A 86 8.69 7.25 8.81
C VAL A 86 8.70 6.38 10.06
N HIS A 87 9.81 5.72 10.38
CA HIS A 87 9.93 4.99 11.63
C HIS A 87 11.15 5.38 12.45
N GLU A 88 11.04 5.31 13.77
CA GLU A 88 12.15 5.41 14.71
C GLU A 88 11.98 4.29 15.73
N HIS A 89 13.04 3.53 16.03
CA HIS A 89 12.95 2.39 16.97
C HIS A 89 11.79 1.40 16.70
N ARG A 90 11.41 1.20 15.41
CA ARG A 90 10.27 0.37 14.95
C ARG A 90 8.88 0.92 15.27
N LEU A 91 8.79 2.19 15.69
CA LEU A 91 7.54 2.90 15.89
C LEU A 91 7.29 3.83 14.69
N PRO A 92 6.09 3.81 14.09
CA PRO A 92 5.75 4.73 13.01
C PRO A 92 5.52 6.14 13.55
N HIS A 93 6.02 7.15 12.82
CA HIS A 93 5.86 8.56 13.12
C HIS A 93 5.24 9.29 11.92
N LEU A 94 4.34 10.23 12.21
CA LEU A 94 3.74 11.13 11.23
C LEU A 94 4.56 12.41 11.13
N LEU A 95 4.89 12.84 9.90
CA LEU A 95 5.42 14.17 9.64
C LEU A 95 4.26 15.12 9.28
N SER A 96 4.00 16.08 10.15
CA SER A 96 2.84 16.98 10.05
C SER A 96 3.03 18.14 9.07
N ARG A 97 4.24 18.72 9.02
CA ARG A 97 4.57 19.82 8.11
C ARG A 97 5.85 19.47 7.37
N PHE A 98 5.73 19.22 6.06
CA PHE A 98 6.87 18.90 5.21
C PHE A 98 6.76 19.64 3.89
N ASN A 99 7.92 19.95 3.31
CA ASN A 99 8.06 20.38 1.94
C ASN A 99 9.29 19.67 1.36
N PHE A 100 9.18 19.18 0.12
CA PHE A 100 10.33 18.58 -0.54
C PHE A 100 11.29 19.69 -0.99
N ILE A 101 12.53 19.59 -0.54
CA ILE A 101 13.64 20.42 -1.01
C ILE A 101 14.37 19.60 -2.08
N TYR A 102 14.30 20.04 -3.32
CA TYR A 102 15.05 19.45 -4.44
C TYR A 102 16.38 20.21 -4.56
N ASN A 103 17.50 19.48 -4.59
CA ASN A 103 18.82 20.03 -4.95
C ASN A 103 18.96 20.13 -6.46
#